data_AF-A0A376W4N7-F1
#
_entry.id   AF-A0A376W4N7-F1
#
_cell.length_a   1.000
_cell.length_b   1.000
_cell.length_c   1.000
_cell.angle_alpha   90.00
_cell.angle_beta   90.00
_cell.angle_gamma   90.00
#
_symmetry.space_group_name_H-M   'P 1'
#
loop_
_entity.id
_entity.type
_entity.pdbx_description
1 polymer ?
#
loop_
_entity_poly.entity_id
_entity_poly.type
_entity_poly.pdbx_seq_one_letter_code
_entity_poly.pdbx_strand_id
1 'polypeptide(L)'
;MLTLSRGGPIVWISETDARELTIVDNDWVEVFNANGALTARAVVSQRVPPGMTMMYHAQERIMNIPGSEVTGMRGGIHNSVTRVCPETNAYDWRLRAAGLGL
;
A
#
# COMPACT_ATOMS: atom_id res chain seq x y z
N MET A 1 4.20 6.50 -16.74
CA MET A 1 5.10 7.30 -15.87
C MET A 1 6.09 6.40 -15.10
N LEU A 2 6.72 5.41 -15.75
CA LEU A 2 7.58 4.43 -15.06
C LEU A 2 9.02 4.93 -14.86
N THR A 3 9.57 5.65 -15.85
CA THR A 3 10.95 6.16 -15.84
C THR A 3 11.18 7.28 -14.82
N LEU A 4 10.16 8.09 -14.55
CA LEU A 4 10.22 9.15 -13.51
C LEU A 4 9.91 8.59 -12.10
N SER A 5 9.56 7.32 -12.01
CA SER A 5 9.38 6.57 -10.78
C SER A 5 10.47 5.49 -10.70
N ARG A 6 10.35 4.54 -9.77
CA ARG A 6 11.27 3.41 -9.64
C ARG A 6 10.91 2.22 -10.54
N GLY A 7 10.34 2.48 -11.72
CA GLY A 7 10.15 1.47 -12.76
C GLY A 7 9.18 0.34 -12.44
N GLY A 8 8.30 0.50 -11.44
CA GLY A 8 7.34 -0.54 -11.06
C GLY A 8 6.63 -0.25 -9.75
N PRO A 9 5.99 -1.27 -9.17
CA PRO A 9 5.30 -1.15 -7.90
C PRO A 9 6.24 -0.85 -6.75
N ILE A 10 5.84 0.07 -5.89
CA ILE A 10 6.64 0.54 -4.76
C ILE A 10 5.82 0.68 -3.49
N VAL A 11 6.46 0.35 -2.37
CA VAL A 11 5.93 0.49 -1.02
C VAL A 11 6.91 1.34 -0.21
N TRP A 12 6.39 2.35 0.48
CA TRP A 12 7.16 3.25 1.32
C TRP A 12 7.19 2.73 2.76
N ILE A 13 8.36 2.76 3.37
CA ILE A 13 8.61 2.28 4.73
C ILE A 13 9.53 3.26 5.46
N SER A 14 9.40 3.34 6.79
CA SER A 14 10.28 4.16 7.62
C SER A 14 11.72 3.59 7.63
N GLU A 15 12.71 4.45 7.88
CA GLU A 15 14.10 4.00 8.06
C GLU A 15 14.28 3.07 9.26
N THR A 16 13.43 3.21 10.29
CA THR A 16 13.49 2.39 11.50
C THR A 16 13.00 0.99 11.20
N ASP A 17 11.80 0.86 10.63
CA ASP A 17 11.22 -0.45 10.30
C ASP A 17 12.06 -1.17 9.22
N ALA A 18 12.59 -0.42 8.24
CA ALA A 18 13.47 -0.99 7.22
C ALA A 18 14.75 -1.58 7.84
N ARG A 19 15.36 -0.88 8.81
CA ARG A 19 16.56 -1.37 9.50
C ARG A 19 16.27 -2.61 10.34
N GLU A 20 15.14 -2.62 11.05
CA GLU A 20 14.71 -3.77 11.86
C GLU A 20 14.46 -5.03 11.01
N LEU A 21 13.86 -4.84 9.84
CA LEU A 21 13.56 -5.92 8.90
C LEU A 21 14.73 -6.21 7.93
N THR A 22 15.88 -5.56 8.09
CA THR A 22 17.05 -5.69 7.20
C THR A 22 16.76 -5.42 5.73
N ILE A 23 15.83 -4.51 5.45
CA ILE A 23 15.43 -4.09 4.10
C ILE A 23 16.28 -2.88 3.69
N VAL A 24 16.92 -2.98 2.53
CA VAL A 24 17.63 -1.86 1.90
C VAL A 24 16.70 -1.15 0.91
N ASP A 25 16.98 0.13 0.66
CA ASP A 25 16.24 0.90 -0.32
C ASP A 25 16.24 0.21 -1.70
N ASN A 26 15.06 0.13 -2.32
CA ASN A 26 14.79 -0.55 -3.59
C ASN A 26 14.89 -2.09 -3.58
N ASP A 27 15.03 -2.73 -2.41
CA ASP A 27 14.89 -4.18 -2.28
C ASP A 27 13.48 -4.66 -2.61
N TRP A 28 13.37 -5.92 -3.02
CA TRP A 28 12.09 -6.59 -3.16
C TRP A 28 11.51 -6.91 -1.78
N VAL A 29 10.26 -6.52 -1.57
CA VAL A 29 9.51 -6.77 -0.35
C VAL A 29 8.16 -7.40 -0.68
N GLU A 30 7.68 -8.21 0.24
CA GLU A 30 6.36 -8.82 0.18
C GLU A 30 5.50 -8.32 1.36
N VAL A 31 4.30 -7.84 1.05
CA VAL A 31 3.31 -7.40 2.03
C VAL A 31 2.12 -8.34 1.95
N PHE A 32 1.76 -8.96 3.07
CA PHE A 32 0.72 -9.96 3.09
C PHE A 32 -0.10 -9.92 4.39
N ASN A 33 -1.32 -10.44 4.31
CA ASN A 33 -2.18 -10.73 5.46
C ASN A 33 -3.15 -11.88 5.10
N ALA A 34 -4.17 -12.11 5.94
CA ALA A 34 -5.16 -13.16 5.71
C ALA A 34 -5.98 -12.99 4.40
N ASN A 35 -5.98 -11.82 3.76
CA ASN A 35 -6.71 -11.59 2.51
C ASN A 35 -5.88 -11.94 1.27
N GLY A 36 -4.55 -11.83 1.35
CA GLY A 36 -3.67 -12.08 0.23
C GLY A 36 -2.28 -11.45 0.41
N ALA A 37 -1.53 -11.37 -0.69
CA ALA A 37 -0.16 -10.87 -0.73
C ALA A 37 0.11 -10.00 -1.96
N LEU A 38 1.07 -9.09 -1.84
CA LEU A 38 1.61 -8.28 -2.94
C LEU A 38 3.13 -8.20 -2.83
N THR A 39 3.79 -8.07 -3.98
CA THR A 39 5.25 -7.92 -4.07
C THR A 39 5.57 -6.58 -4.73
N ALA A 40 6.48 -5.81 -4.14
CA ALA A 40 6.85 -4.48 -4.61
C ALA A 40 8.30 -4.17 -4.24
N ARG A 41 8.82 -3.03 -4.69
CA ARG A 41 10.12 -2.53 -4.22
C ARG A 41 9.97 -1.57 -3.05
N ALA A 42 10.89 -1.63 -2.09
CA ALA A 42 10.93 -0.72 -0.97
C ALA A 42 11.36 0.69 -1.39
N VAL A 43 10.73 1.70 -0.79
CA VAL A 43 11.23 3.07 -0.73
C VAL A 43 11.41 3.43 0.73
N VAL A 44 12.67 3.42 1.16
CA VAL A 44 13.03 3.74 2.53
C VAL A 44 13.11 5.26 2.66
N SER A 45 12.38 5.82 3.62
CA SER A 45 12.35 7.28 3.78
C SER A 45 12.05 7.71 5.20
N GLN A 46 12.84 8.65 5.72
CA GLN A 46 12.61 9.34 6.99
C GLN A 46 11.21 9.96 7.12
N ARG A 47 10.57 10.33 6.01
CA ARG A 47 9.24 10.99 6.02
C ARG A 47 8.10 10.06 6.43
N VAL A 48 8.33 8.74 6.40
CA VAL A 48 7.34 7.76 6.81
C VAL A 48 7.51 7.52 8.32
N PRO A 49 6.49 7.78 9.15
CA PRO A 49 6.55 7.47 10.57
C PRO A 49 6.69 5.96 10.81
N PRO A 50 7.43 5.53 11.86
CA PRO A 50 7.54 4.12 12.23
C PRO A 50 6.20 3.44 12.48
N GLY A 51 6.09 2.16 12.12
CA GLY A 51 4.87 1.37 12.26
C GLY A 51 3.80 1.62 11.18
N MET A 52 4.10 2.47 10.20
CA MET A 52 3.23 2.74 9.05
C MET A 52 3.96 2.41 7.74
N THR A 53 3.19 1.90 6.77
CA THR A 53 3.66 1.76 5.39
C THR A 53 2.67 2.41 4.42
N MET A 54 3.17 2.89 3.28
CA MET A 54 2.32 3.52 2.27
C MET A 54 2.56 2.93 0.89
N MET A 55 1.50 2.51 0.23
CA MET A 55 1.50 2.18 -1.18
C MET A 55 0.57 3.16 -1.90
N TYR A 56 1.11 3.97 -2.80
CA TYR A 56 0.27 4.88 -3.59
C TYR A 56 -0.73 4.06 -4.42
N HIS A 57 -1.99 4.50 -4.40
CA HIS A 57 -3.12 3.78 -4.96
C HIS A 57 -2.96 3.49 -6.47
N ALA A 58 -3.54 2.36 -6.89
CA ALA A 58 -3.69 1.95 -8.29
C ALA A 58 -2.39 1.67 -9.06
N GLN A 59 -1.52 0.83 -8.51
CA GLN A 59 -0.47 0.15 -9.29
C GLN A 59 -1.05 -1.14 -9.90
N GLU A 60 -1.04 -1.26 -11.23
CA GLU A 60 -1.60 -2.39 -11.97
C GLU A 60 -0.74 -3.66 -11.88
N ARG A 61 -1.38 -4.83 -12.01
CA ARG A 61 -0.74 -6.15 -11.90
C ARG A 61 -0.04 -6.61 -13.18
N ILE A 62 0.52 -5.69 -13.98
CA ILE A 62 1.05 -6.00 -15.33
C ILE A 62 2.57 -5.84 -15.40
N MET A 63 3.12 -4.78 -14.79
CA MET A 63 4.51 -4.36 -14.98
C MET A 63 5.37 -4.64 -13.74
N ASN A 64 6.52 -5.28 -13.93
CA ASN A 64 7.59 -5.44 -12.92
C ASN A 64 7.11 -6.00 -11.57
N ILE A 65 6.37 -7.11 -11.61
CA ILE A 65 5.86 -7.82 -10.43
C ILE A 65 6.36 -9.27 -10.47
N PRO A 66 7.23 -9.67 -9.54
CA PRO A 66 7.71 -11.05 -9.42
C PRO A 66 6.61 -11.99 -8.89
N GLY A 67 6.96 -13.27 -8.75
CA GLY A 67 6.13 -14.23 -8.01
C GLY A 67 6.11 -13.88 -6.52
N SER A 68 4.97 -14.11 -5.88
CA SER A 68 4.77 -14.07 -4.44
C SER A 68 5.19 -15.40 -3.85
N GLU A 69 6.04 -15.38 -2.84
CA GLU A 69 6.48 -16.59 -2.13
C GLU A 69 5.35 -17.12 -1.24
N VAL A 70 4.53 -16.22 -0.69
CA VAL A 70 3.37 -16.56 0.15
C VAL A 70 2.28 -17.30 -0.62
N THR A 71 1.96 -16.86 -1.84
CA THR A 71 0.84 -17.44 -2.61
C THR A 71 1.28 -18.45 -3.68
N GLY A 72 2.57 -18.48 -4.04
CA GLY A 72 3.08 -19.25 -5.17
C GLY A 72 2.57 -18.76 -6.54
N MET A 73 1.88 -17.62 -6.58
CA MET A 73 1.34 -17.00 -7.79
C MET A 73 2.06 -15.69 -8.09
N ARG A 74 1.73 -15.03 -9.20
CA ARG A 74 2.22 -13.66 -9.45
C ARG A 74 1.82 -12.74 -8.28
N GLY A 75 2.71 -11.86 -7.84
CA GLY A 75 2.41 -10.86 -6.80
C GLY A 75 1.11 -10.09 -7.07
N GLY A 76 0.39 -9.80 -6.00
CA GLY A 76 -0.86 -9.04 -6.04
C GLY A 76 -0.67 -7.53 -6.20
N ILE A 77 -1.74 -6.79 -5.93
CA ILE A 77 -1.81 -5.33 -5.92
C ILE A 77 -2.15 -4.82 -4.52
N HIS A 78 -2.16 -3.51 -4.30
CA HIS A 78 -2.54 -2.91 -3.01
C HIS A 78 -3.88 -3.43 -2.45
N ASN A 79 -4.86 -3.74 -3.30
CA ASN A 79 -6.15 -4.30 -2.87
C ASN A 79 -6.14 -5.82 -2.63
N SER A 80 -5.04 -6.52 -2.91
CA SER A 80 -4.91 -7.94 -2.57
C SER A 80 -4.84 -8.18 -1.05
N VAL A 81 -4.51 -7.15 -0.28
CA VAL A 81 -4.47 -7.19 1.19
C VAL A 81 -5.70 -6.54 1.84
N THR A 82 -6.66 -6.04 1.06
CA THR A 82 -7.88 -5.38 1.58
C THR A 82 -9.07 -6.32 1.55
N ARG A 83 -10.06 -6.04 2.40
CA ARG A 83 -11.36 -6.72 2.42
C ARG A 83 -12.44 -5.68 2.65
N VAL A 84 -13.53 -5.78 1.88
CA VAL A 84 -14.71 -4.95 2.10
C VAL A 84 -15.33 -5.28 3.45
N CYS A 85 -15.47 -4.28 4.31
CA CYS A 85 -16.16 -4.37 5.59
C CYS A 85 -17.14 -3.20 5.66
N PRO A 86 -18.42 -3.39 5.31
CA PRO A 86 -19.38 -2.30 5.29
C PRO A 86 -19.69 -1.82 6.71
N GLU A 87 -19.77 -0.52 6.91
CA GLU A 87 -20.27 0.07 8.16
C GLU A 87 -21.79 0.01 8.19
N THR A 88 -22.37 -0.47 9.30
CA THR A 88 -23.81 -0.65 9.46
C THR A 88 -24.59 0.67 9.28
N ASN A 89 -23.96 1.82 9.56
CA ASN A 89 -24.55 3.16 9.46
C ASN A 89 -23.97 4.02 8.32
N ALA A 90 -23.46 3.41 7.24
CA ALA A 90 -22.86 4.13 6.11
C ALA A 90 -23.79 5.16 5.40
N TYR A 91 -25.08 5.19 5.74
CA TYR A 91 -26.10 6.05 5.13
C TYR A 91 -26.70 7.12 6.06
N ASP A 92 -26.18 7.36 7.28
CA ASP A 92 -26.61 8.52 8.11
C ASP A 92 -25.90 9.81 7.69
N TRP A 93 -25.92 10.11 6.40
CA TRP A 93 -25.48 11.41 5.89
C TRP A 93 -26.62 12.41 6.09
N ARG A 94 -26.34 13.50 6.81
CA ARG A 94 -27.27 14.63 6.95
C ARG A 94 -26.74 15.83 6.18
N LEU A 95 -27.42 16.18 5.09
CA LEU A 95 -27.13 17.40 4.34
C LEU A 95 -27.65 18.60 5.15
N ARG A 96 -26.79 19.56 5.48
CA ARG A 96 -27.18 20.85 6.06
C ARG A 96 -26.61 21.99 5.22
N ALA A 97 -27.41 23.02 4.98
CA ALA A 97 -26.92 24.26 4.39
C ALA A 97 -25.85 24.90 5.29
N ALA A 98 -24.69 25.21 4.74
CA ALA A 98 -23.66 25.96 5.45
C ALA A 98 -24.06 27.45 5.46
N GLY A 99 -24.40 27.97 6.64
CA GLY A 99 -24.53 29.41 6.89
C GLY A 99 -25.89 30.03 6.55
N LEU A 100 -26.83 29.95 7.49
CA LEU A 100 -27.75 31.05 7.78
C LEU A 100 -27.80 31.17 9.30
N GLY A 101 -26.87 31.95 9.84
CA GLY A 101 -27.00 32.50 11.18
C GLY A 101 -27.97 33.67 11.11
N LEU A 102 -29.18 33.45 11.60
CA LEU A 102 -30.05 34.43 12.24
C LEU A 102 -30.61 33.78 13.50
#